data_AF-A0A0M3JGY1-F1
#
_entry.id   AF-A0A0M3JGY1-F1
#
_cell.length_a   1.000
_cell.length_b   1.000
_cell.length_c   1.000
_cell.angle_alpha   90.00
_cell.angle_beta   90.00
_cell.angle_gamma   90.00
#
_symmetry.space_group_name_H-M   'P 1'
#
loop_
_entity.id
_entity.type
_entity.pdbx_description
1 polymer ?
#
loop_
_entity_poly.entity_id
_entity_poly.type
_entity_poly.pdbx_seq_one_letter_code
_entity_poly.pdbx_strand_id
1 'polypeptide(L)'
;LIYILDFGIARKFTNDSGVVKGPRCQVPFKGTVRYAALNCHRGKELGPKDDCESWLYMIVDCCNEHGLPWRQEKEKKRVELRKEEA
;
A
#
# COMPACT_ATOMS: atom_id res chain seq x y z
N LEU A 1 10.33 -8.18 19.94
CA LEU A 1 10.70 -8.72 18.62
C LEU A 1 9.52 -8.50 17.68
N ILE A 2 9.74 -8.00 16.46
CA ILE A 2 8.71 -7.81 15.43
C ILE A 2 9.01 -8.80 14.30
N TYR A 3 7.99 -9.50 13.82
CA TYR A 3 8.09 -10.47 12.71
C TYR A 3 7.20 -10.03 11.55
N ILE A 4 7.70 -10.19 10.32
CA ILE A 4 6.94 -9.97 9.09
C ILE A 4 6.44 -11.33 8.60
N LEU A 5 5.14 -11.40 8.29
CA LEU A 5 4.45 -12.62 7.87
C LEU A 5 3.82 -12.44 6.49
N ASP A 6 3.49 -13.57 5.87
CA ASP A 6 2.75 -13.68 4.60
C ASP A 6 3.39 -12.93 3.40
N PHE A 7 4.22 -13.66 2.66
CA PHE A 7 4.84 -13.18 1.42
C PHE A 7 4.03 -13.54 0.15
N GLY A 8 2.77 -13.98 0.28
CA GLY A 8 1.96 -14.47 -0.85
C GLY A 8 1.69 -13.44 -1.96
N ILE A 9 1.79 -12.16 -1.64
CA ILE A 9 1.65 -11.05 -2.61
C ILE A 9 2.97 -10.34 -2.92
N ALA A 10 4.09 -10.79 -2.35
CA ALA A 10 5.39 -10.18 -2.55
C ALA A 10 5.83 -10.28 -4.02
N ARG A 11 6.60 -9.29 -4.48
CA ARG A 11 7.11 -9.22 -5.85
C ARG A 11 8.56 -8.79 -5.84
N LYS A 12 9.43 -9.55 -6.51
CA LYS A 12 10.82 -9.14 -6.78
C LYS A 12 10.83 -7.90 -7.69
N PHE A 13 11.16 -6.74 -7.14
CA PHE A 13 11.21 -5.46 -7.86
C PHE A 13 12.52 -5.25 -8.64
N THR A 14 13.55 -6.05 -8.39
CA THR A 14 14.83 -6.05 -9.11
C THR A 14 14.98 -7.24 -10.06
N ASN A 15 15.82 -7.11 -11.09
CA ASN A 15 16.31 -8.23 -11.89
C ASN A 15 17.48 -8.95 -11.20
N ASP A 16 18.08 -9.94 -11.86
CA ASP A 16 19.19 -10.73 -11.27
C ASP A 16 20.50 -9.94 -11.18
N SER A 17 20.61 -8.82 -11.90
CA SER A 17 21.72 -7.87 -11.81
C SER A 17 21.50 -6.79 -10.74
N GLY A 18 20.42 -6.87 -9.95
CA GLY A 18 20.10 -5.88 -8.91
C GLY A 18 19.49 -4.57 -9.43
N VAL A 19 19.23 -4.47 -10.73
CA VAL A 19 18.63 -3.28 -11.34
C VAL A 19 17.10 -3.30 -11.15
N VAL A 20 16.52 -2.15 -10.78
CA VAL A 20 15.08 -1.99 -10.62
C VAL A 20 14.37 -2.24 -11.96
N LYS A 21 13.35 -3.11 -11.94
CA LYS A 21 12.53 -3.40 -13.11
C LYS A 21 11.72 -2.17 -13.50
N GLY A 22 11.58 -1.92 -14.80
CA GLY A 22 10.68 -0.90 -15.32
C GLY A 22 9.23 -1.15 -14.88
N PRO A 23 8.44 -0.09 -14.65
CA PRO A 23 7.06 -0.23 -14.22
C PRO A 23 6.19 -0.85 -15.33
N ARG A 24 5.28 -1.76 -14.96
CA ARG A 24 4.22 -2.21 -15.88
C ARG A 24 3.20 -1.10 -16.12
N CYS A 25 2.53 -1.15 -17.28
CA CYS A 25 1.48 -0.17 -17.63
C CYS A 25 0.32 -0.16 -16.62
N GLN A 26 -0.06 -1.33 -16.12
CA GLN A 26 -1.10 -1.48 -15.12
C GLN A 26 -0.80 -2.68 -14.22
N VAL A 27 -1.12 -2.55 -12.94
CA VAL A 27 -0.98 -3.60 -11.94
C VAL A 27 -2.34 -3.83 -11.26
N PRO A 28 -2.82 -5.08 -11.17
CA PRO A 28 -4.02 -5.37 -10.42
C PRO A 28 -3.80 -5.04 -8.94
N PHE A 29 -4.83 -4.49 -8.31
CA PHE A 29 -4.82 -4.22 -6.88
C PHE A 29 -4.57 -5.51 -6.09
N LYS A 30 -3.61 -5.48 -5.17
CA LYS A 30 -3.33 -6.56 -4.22
C LYS A 30 -3.17 -5.98 -2.82
N GLY A 31 -3.67 -6.70 -1.81
CA GLY A 31 -3.54 -6.33 -0.41
C GLY A 31 -4.81 -5.74 0.20
N THR A 32 -4.65 -5.05 1.33
CA THR A 32 -5.76 -4.55 2.16
C THR A 32 -6.06 -3.08 1.83
N VAL A 33 -7.27 -2.80 1.36
CA VAL A 33 -7.73 -1.46 0.92
C VAL A 33 -7.38 -0.33 1.89
N ARG A 34 -7.56 -0.56 3.20
CA ARG A 34 -7.29 0.43 4.26
C ARG A 34 -5.84 0.92 4.25
N TYR A 35 -4.88 0.00 4.15
CA TYR A 35 -3.45 0.30 4.26
C TYR A 35 -2.76 0.40 2.90
N ALA A 36 -3.39 0.00 1.80
CA ALA A 36 -2.78 0.07 0.48
C ALA A 36 -2.43 1.51 0.07
N ALA A 37 -1.22 1.74 -0.40
CA ALA A 37 -0.75 3.03 -0.91
C ALA A 37 -1.64 3.58 -2.06
N LEU A 38 -1.66 4.90 -2.25
CA LEU A 38 -2.39 5.57 -3.35
C LEU A 38 -2.00 5.02 -4.73
N ASN A 39 -0.74 4.66 -4.94
CA ASN A 39 -0.31 4.02 -6.19
C ASN A 39 -0.99 2.67 -6.43
N CYS A 40 -1.26 1.90 -5.37
CA CYS A 40 -1.96 0.62 -5.47
C CYS A 40 -3.42 0.82 -5.89
N HIS A 41 -4.08 1.84 -5.33
CA HIS A 41 -5.44 2.22 -5.74
C HIS A 41 -5.52 2.53 -7.24
N ARG A 42 -4.56 3.32 -7.73
CA ARG A 42 -4.41 3.78 -9.12
C ARG A 42 -3.84 2.73 -10.09
N GLY A 43 -3.51 1.52 -9.61
CA GLY A 43 -2.97 0.44 -10.44
C GLY A 43 -1.57 0.71 -11.01
N LYS A 44 -0.78 1.55 -10.35
CA LYS A 44 0.63 1.80 -10.69
C LYS A 44 1.53 0.69 -10.14
N GLU A 45 2.69 0.49 -10.76
CA GLU A 45 3.70 -0.43 -10.21
C GLU A 45 4.12 0.02 -8.80
N LEU A 46 4.15 -0.94 -7.88
CA LEU A 46 4.53 -0.71 -6.49
C LEU A 46 6.03 -0.85 -6.31
N GLY A 47 6.60 0.03 -5.51
CA GLY A 47 7.98 -0.02 -5.07
C GLY A 47 8.11 0.12 -3.56
N PRO A 48 9.34 0.15 -3.03
CA PRO A 48 9.60 0.21 -1.59
C PRO A 48 8.90 1.38 -0.88
N LYS A 49 8.72 2.53 -1.57
CA LYS A 49 8.01 3.68 -1.00
C LYS A 49 6.54 3.39 -0.66
N ASP A 50 5.90 2.47 -1.40
CA ASP A 50 4.48 2.15 -1.23
C ASP A 50 4.28 1.22 -0.02
N ASP A 51 5.28 0.40 0.31
CA ASP A 51 5.33 -0.34 1.59
C ASP A 51 5.52 0.62 2.77
N CYS A 52 6.38 1.65 2.64
CA CYS A 52 6.54 2.69 3.67
C CYS A 52 5.25 3.49 3.90
N GLU A 53 4.53 3.84 2.85
CA GLU A 53 3.22 4.52 2.95
C GLU A 53 2.21 3.63 3.69
N SER A 54 2.18 2.33 3.35
CA SER A 54 1.32 1.35 4.02
C SER A 54 1.67 1.22 5.51
N TRP A 55 2.96 1.20 5.83
CA TRP A 55 3.45 1.13 7.20
C TRP A 55 3.13 2.40 8.00
N LEU A 56 3.25 3.59 7.38
CA LEU A 56 2.84 4.86 8.00
C LEU A 56 1.35 4.82 8.36
N TYR A 57 0.50 4.36 7.44
CA TYR A 57 -0.93 4.20 7.72
C TYR A 57 -1.18 3.24 8.88
N MET A 58 -0.44 2.14 8.99
CA MET A 58 -0.56 1.21 10.12
C MET A 58 -0.13 1.84 11.45
N ILE A 59 0.95 2.63 11.46
CA ILE A 59 1.40 3.35 12.65
C ILE A 59 0.33 4.36 13.09
N VAL A 60 -0.20 5.16 12.16
CA VAL A 60 -1.26 6.14 12.48
C VAL A 60 -2.50 5.44 13.00
N ASP A 61 -2.95 4.35 12.35
CA ASP A 61 -4.14 3.60 12.79
C ASP A 61 -3.95 2.96 14.17
N CYS A 62 -2.71 2.60 14.52
CA CYS A 62 -2.35 1.99 15.81
C CYS A 62 -2.20 3.02 16.93
N CYS A 63 -1.65 4.20 16.64
CA CYS A 63 -1.32 5.21 17.64
C CYS A 63 -2.40 6.28 17.82
N ASN A 64 -3.29 6.46 16.83
CA ASN A 64 -4.41 7.39 16.91
C ASN A 64 -5.67 6.68 17.40
N GLU A 65 -6.27 7.14 18.51
CA GLU A 65 -7.51 6.59 19.06
C GLU A 65 -8.66 6.64 18.02
N HIS A 66 -8.71 7.69 17.21
CA HIS A 66 -9.70 7.83 16.14
C HIS A 66 -9.35 7.01 14.87
N GLY A 67 -8.12 6.49 14.78
CA GLY A 67 -7.59 5.73 13.65
C GLY A 67 -7.48 6.56 12.36
N LEU A 68 -7.48 5.88 11.22
CA LEU A 68 -7.43 6.54 9.90
C LEU A 68 -8.76 7.24 9.54
N PRO A 69 -8.74 8.39 8.86
CA PRO A 69 -9.96 9.09 8.41
C PRO A 69 -10.91 8.24 7.55
N TRP A 70 -10.37 7.24 6.84
CA TRP A 70 -11.12 6.29 6.00
C TRP A 70 -11.34 4.92 6.65
N ARG A 71 -11.14 4.76 7.97
CA ARG A 71 -11.19 3.46 8.67
C ARG A 71 -12.51 2.69 8.47
N GLN A 72 -13.63 3.40 8.38
CA GLN A 72 -14.98 2.84 8.23
C GLN A 72 -15.43 2.72 6.76
N GLU A 73 -14.64 3.22 5.81
CA GLU A 73 -15.00 3.19 4.41
C GLU A 73 -14.70 1.81 3.80
N LYS A 74 -15.68 1.24 3.09
CA LYS A 74 -15.58 -0.11 2.51
C LYS A 74 -15.32 -0.06 1.01
N GLU A 75 -15.74 1.01 0.35
CA GLU A 75 -15.58 1.14 -1.09
C GLU A 75 -14.16 1.58 -1.44
N LYS A 76 -13.47 0.81 -2.28
CA LYS A 76 -12.09 1.09 -2.70
C LYS A 76 -11.91 2.52 -3.22
N LYS A 77 -12.82 2.98 -4.09
CA LYS A 77 -12.75 4.34 -4.68
C LYS A 77 -12.94 5.45 -3.63
N ARG A 78 -13.80 5.23 -2.65
CA ARG A 78 -14.02 6.21 -1.57
C ARG A 78 -12.83 6.25 -0.62
N VAL A 79 -12.19 5.10 -0.36
CA VAL A 79 -10.91 5.07 0.40
C VAL A 79 -9.82 5.84 -0.34
N GLU A 80 -9.68 5.66 -1.65
CA GLU A 80 -8.72 6.42 -2.47
C GLU A 80 -8.95 7.92 -2.36
N LEU A 81 -10.19 8.38 -2.58
CA LEU A 81 -10.53 9.81 -2.48
C LEU A 81 -10.20 10.39 -1.11
N ARG A 82 -10.57 9.68 -0.03
CA ARG A 82 -10.29 10.11 1.35
C ARG A 82 -8.80 10.18 1.67
N LYS A 83 -7.96 9.40 0.99
CA LYS A 83 -6.49 9.46 1.13
C LYS A 83 -5.88 10.66 0.44
N GLU A 84 -6.50 11.17 -0.63
CA GLU A 84 -6.05 12.38 -1.32
C GLU A 84 -6.43 13.66 -0.56
N GLU A 85 -7.51 13.60 0.23
CA GLU A 85 -8.02 14.73 1.03
C GLU A 85 -7.32 14.90 2.39
N ALA A 86 -6.54 13.91 2.85
CA ALA A 86 -5.95 13.85 4.18
C ALA A 86 -4.50 14.34 4.22
#